data_AF-A0A957F586-F1
#
_entry.id   AF-A0A957F586-F1
#
_cell.length_a   1.000
_cell.length_b   1.000
_cell.length_c   1.000
_cell.angle_alpha   90.00
_cell.angle_beta   90.00
_cell.angle_gamma   90.00
#
_symmetry.space_group_name_H-M   'P 1'
#
loop_
_entity.id
_entity.type
_entity.pdbx_description
1 polymer ?
#
loop_
_entity_poly.entity_id
_entity_poly.type
_entity_poly.pdbx_seq_one_letter_code
_entity_poly.pdbx_strand_id
1 'polypeptide(L)'
;MVRGQRLVGTWLVGMALVVGLVSGLARAETAVAPLARLHDPVVVPGSALGALQGAPLAELALLAYRGGSWAAVPFQIDEVNAAGAYVGSEDGLLDGNDELVFMPPDAGDLAPPGVWVADDLARLAPRAVITVTDPLNPAAAGWAYLYRSTTLPRSPAVYVSWDAAAQTATAVSYTFRFAPQTHLGIADLALNGAPADVLDRQKLRAQATLYVGSFPVGSLAIDEASILNFITTPVTISLPIAGPVRAVGGSATQQVALYASRADLAVALDVAEQPLPGVPG
;
A
#
# COMPACT_ATOMS: atom_id res chain seq x y z
N MET A 1 11.23 6.29 -36.91
CA MET A 1 11.60 5.53 -35.70
C MET A 1 11.65 6.51 -34.54
N VAL A 2 10.48 6.88 -34.00
CA VAL A 2 10.36 7.87 -32.92
C VAL A 2 10.11 7.09 -31.63
N ARG A 3 10.89 7.39 -30.58
CA ARG A 3 10.78 6.74 -29.26
C ARG A 3 9.40 7.05 -28.67
N GLY A 4 8.62 6.01 -28.35
CA GLY A 4 7.39 6.14 -27.57
C GLY A 4 7.67 6.90 -26.27
N GLN A 5 6.92 7.98 -26.03
CA GLN A 5 7.03 8.74 -24.79
C GLN A 5 6.00 8.21 -23.80
N ARG A 6 6.50 7.62 -22.71
CA ARG A 6 5.69 7.25 -21.55
C ARG A 6 5.40 8.51 -20.74
N LEU A 7 4.12 8.86 -20.58
CA LEU A 7 3.68 9.83 -19.59
C LEU A 7 3.40 9.08 -18.28
N VAL A 8 4.31 9.21 -17.31
CA VAL A 8 4.13 8.68 -15.95
C VAL A 8 3.69 9.84 -15.06
N GLY A 9 2.49 9.76 -14.49
CA GLY A 9 2.00 10.71 -13.50
C GLY A 9 1.78 10.02 -12.16
N THR A 10 2.50 10.43 -11.12
CA THR A 10 2.27 10.01 -9.74
C THR A 10 1.37 11.04 -9.07
N TRP A 11 0.16 10.64 -8.66
CA TRP A 11 -0.73 11.49 -7.86
C TRP A 11 -0.59 11.12 -6.39
N LEU A 12 -0.08 12.06 -5.57
CA LEU A 12 -0.08 11.95 -4.11
C LEU A 12 -1.19 12.86 -3.57
N VAL A 13 -2.19 12.29 -2.90
CA VAL A 13 -3.15 13.06 -2.11
C VAL A 13 -2.76 12.92 -0.64
N GLY A 14 -2.00 13.89 -0.13
CA GLY A 14 -1.66 13.98 1.29
C GLY A 14 -2.16 15.30 1.87
N MET A 15 -2.97 15.25 2.94
CA MET A 15 -3.47 16.45 3.61
C MET A 15 -3.01 16.44 5.08
N ALA A 16 -2.20 17.44 5.46
CA ALA A 16 -1.69 17.61 6.83
C ALA A 16 -2.45 18.75 7.53
N LEU A 17 -2.95 18.49 8.74
CA LEU A 17 -3.56 19.50 9.61
C LEU A 17 -2.56 19.85 10.74
N VAL A 18 -2.15 21.11 10.81
CA VAL A 18 -1.29 21.63 11.89
C VAL A 18 -2.16 22.38 12.89
N VAL A 19 -2.16 21.95 14.15
CA VAL A 19 -2.69 22.73 15.27
C VAL A 19 -1.59 22.82 16.33
N GLY A 20 -1.12 24.03 16.60
CA GLY A 20 -0.12 24.31 17.62
C GLY A 20 -0.75 24.85 18.90
N LEU A 21 -0.22 24.42 20.05
CA LEU A 21 -0.25 25.17 21.31
C LEU A 21 0.89 24.72 22.24
N VAL A 22 1.65 25.71 22.73
CA VAL A 22 2.77 25.66 23.68
C VAL A 22 2.16 25.82 25.09
N SER A 23 2.53 25.16 26.20
CA SER A 23 3.83 25.15 26.92
C SER A 23 3.71 24.29 28.20
N GLY A 24 4.84 23.79 28.73
CA GLY A 24 4.95 23.33 30.13
C GLY A 24 6.17 22.44 30.39
N LEU A 25 7.23 23.00 31.00
CA LEU A 25 8.45 22.26 31.37
C LEU A 25 8.22 21.45 32.65
N ALA A 26 8.13 20.13 32.51
CA ALA A 26 8.39 19.16 33.57
C ALA A 26 9.45 18.18 33.07
N ARG A 27 10.50 17.93 33.87
CA ARG A 27 11.52 16.92 33.57
C ARG A 27 10.90 15.55 33.79
N ALA A 28 10.37 14.96 32.72
CA ALA A 28 9.95 13.57 32.68
C ALA A 28 11.16 12.69 32.33
N GLU A 29 11.20 11.53 32.95
CA GLU A 29 11.93 10.35 32.46
C GLU A 29 11.71 10.24 30.94
N THR A 30 12.76 10.01 30.17
CA THR A 30 12.75 10.13 28.70
C THR A 30 11.82 9.08 28.08
N ALA A 31 10.52 9.32 28.12
CA ALA A 31 9.52 8.58 27.39
C ALA A 31 9.77 8.87 25.91
N VAL A 32 10.07 7.82 25.15
CA VAL A 32 10.09 7.89 23.70
C VAL A 32 8.71 8.41 23.26
N ALA A 33 8.70 9.47 22.46
CA ALA A 33 7.45 10.05 22.00
C ALA A 33 6.69 8.99 21.17
N PRO A 34 5.37 8.83 21.36
CA PRO A 34 4.62 7.83 20.61
C PRO A 34 4.65 8.15 19.11
N LEU A 35 4.72 7.11 18.28
CA LEU A 35 4.61 7.23 16.82
C LEU A 35 3.21 7.73 16.46
N ALA A 36 3.09 8.99 16.05
CA ALA A 36 1.81 9.63 15.76
C ALA A 36 1.35 9.48 14.29
N ARG A 37 2.19 8.93 13.40
CA ARG A 37 1.84 8.71 12.00
C ARG A 37 0.91 7.50 11.85
N LEU A 38 -0.38 7.77 11.86
CA LEU A 38 -1.42 6.75 11.67
C LEU A 38 -1.54 6.26 10.21
N HIS A 39 -0.95 6.98 9.25
CA HIS A 39 -1.39 6.90 7.85
C HIS A 39 -0.39 6.23 6.89
N ASP A 40 0.89 6.20 7.24
CA ASP A 40 1.90 5.56 6.41
C ASP A 40 2.22 4.16 6.99
N PRO A 41 2.11 3.09 6.21
CA PRO A 41 2.51 1.76 6.67
C PRO A 41 4.02 1.71 6.93
N VAL A 42 4.45 0.78 7.77
CA VAL A 42 5.83 0.29 7.75
C VAL A 42 5.89 -0.84 6.73
N VAL A 43 6.80 -0.71 5.76
CA VAL A 43 7.11 -1.76 4.78
C VAL A 43 8.57 -2.17 4.97
N VAL A 44 8.79 -3.43 5.31
CA VAL A 44 10.13 -4.02 5.51
C VAL A 44 10.37 -5.04 4.41
N PRO A 45 11.41 -4.86 3.56
CA PRO A 45 11.73 -5.85 2.55
C PRO A 45 12.18 -7.15 3.22
N GLY A 46 11.78 -8.29 2.67
CA GLY A 46 12.07 -9.62 3.21
C GLY A 46 13.57 -9.85 3.38
N SER A 47 14.38 -9.34 2.44
CA SER A 47 15.85 -9.35 2.52
C SER A 47 16.43 -8.72 3.81
N ALA A 48 15.70 -7.84 4.49
CA ALA A 48 16.10 -7.26 5.78
C ALA A 48 15.74 -8.14 7.00
N LEU A 49 14.95 -9.20 6.83
CA LEU A 49 14.50 -10.11 7.89
C LEU A 49 15.50 -11.26 8.18
N GLY A 50 16.61 -11.28 7.45
CA GLY A 50 17.84 -12.03 7.80
C GLY A 50 17.60 -13.51 8.09
N ALA A 51 17.75 -13.91 9.34
CA ALA A 51 17.72 -15.32 9.75
C ALA A 51 16.32 -15.98 9.68
N LEU A 52 15.28 -15.22 9.33
CA LEU A 52 13.93 -15.74 9.07
C LEU A 52 13.69 -16.11 7.60
N GLN A 53 14.66 -15.89 6.71
CA GLN A 53 14.59 -16.30 5.31
C GLN A 53 14.27 -17.79 5.17
N GLY A 54 13.35 -18.12 4.27
CA GLY A 54 12.81 -19.47 4.05
C GLY A 54 11.81 -19.94 5.11
N ALA A 55 11.44 -19.12 6.09
CA ALA A 55 10.38 -19.47 7.04
C ALA A 55 9.02 -19.49 6.32
N PRO A 56 8.14 -20.48 6.56
CA PRO A 56 6.80 -20.47 5.99
C PRO A 56 6.01 -19.26 6.49
N LEU A 57 5.36 -18.53 5.58
CA LEU A 57 4.64 -17.28 5.91
C LEU A 57 3.56 -17.50 6.96
N ALA A 58 2.90 -18.67 6.90
CA ALA A 58 1.87 -19.08 7.86
C ALA A 58 2.39 -19.22 9.30
N GLU A 59 3.69 -19.42 9.50
CA GLU A 59 4.33 -19.58 10.81
C GLU A 59 4.90 -18.27 11.36
N LEU A 60 4.92 -17.18 10.60
CA LEU A 60 5.53 -15.93 11.04
C LEU A 60 4.55 -15.11 11.84
N ALA A 61 4.83 -14.62 13.05
CA ALA A 61 3.93 -13.77 13.83
C ALA A 61 4.60 -12.47 14.27
N LEU A 62 3.90 -11.35 14.07
CA LEU A 62 4.36 -10.03 14.50
C LEU A 62 3.76 -9.66 15.85
N LEU A 63 4.61 -9.32 16.81
CA LEU A 63 4.21 -8.91 18.16
C LEU A 63 4.80 -7.54 18.52
N ALA A 64 4.14 -6.86 19.45
CA ALA A 64 4.62 -5.67 20.12
C ALA A 64 4.74 -5.95 21.63
N TYR A 65 5.79 -5.45 22.25
CA TYR A 65 5.92 -5.48 23.70
C TYR A 65 5.32 -4.20 24.30
N ARG A 66 4.42 -4.31 25.28
CA ARG A 66 3.74 -3.16 25.89
C ARG A 66 3.56 -3.39 27.37
N GLY A 67 4.13 -2.51 28.18
CA GLY A 67 3.90 -2.49 29.63
C GLY A 67 4.11 -3.86 30.31
N GLY A 68 5.13 -4.62 29.89
CA GLY A 68 5.43 -5.94 30.48
C GLY A 68 4.90 -7.14 29.69
N SER A 69 4.04 -6.94 28.68
CA SER A 69 3.29 -8.00 28.01
C SER A 69 3.49 -7.98 26.48
N TRP A 70 3.21 -9.11 25.83
CA TRP A 70 3.25 -9.24 24.37
C TRP A 70 1.84 -9.15 23.79
N ALA A 71 1.67 -8.34 22.74
CA ALA A 71 0.41 -8.18 22.02
C ALA A 71 0.62 -8.49 20.53
N ALA A 72 -0.33 -9.18 19.90
CA ALA A 72 -0.30 -9.43 18.47
C ALA A 72 -0.51 -8.13 17.69
N VAL A 73 0.27 -7.96 16.62
CA VAL A 73 0.21 -6.81 15.71
C VAL A 73 -0.51 -7.26 14.44
N PRO A 74 -1.48 -6.49 13.90
CA PRO A 74 -1.99 -6.71 12.55
C PRO A 74 -0.85 -6.53 11.55
N PHE A 75 -0.58 -7.57 10.78
CA PHE A 75 0.47 -7.55 9.76
C PHE A 75 0.05 -8.43 8.58
N GLN A 76 0.76 -8.25 7.47
CA GLN A 76 0.72 -9.15 6.33
C GLN A 76 2.12 -9.28 5.75
N ILE A 77 2.34 -10.36 5.00
CA ILE A 77 3.52 -10.53 4.16
C ILE A 77 3.01 -10.65 2.74
N ASP A 78 3.51 -9.77 1.88
CA ASP A 78 3.06 -9.66 0.51
C ASP A 78 4.09 -10.31 -0.41
N GLU A 79 3.68 -11.38 -1.09
CA GLU A 79 4.52 -12.07 -2.06
C GLU A 79 4.64 -11.25 -3.35
N VAL A 80 5.88 -11.10 -3.81
CA VAL A 80 6.23 -10.33 -5.00
C VAL A 80 7.08 -11.20 -5.91
N ASN A 81 6.58 -11.60 -7.07
CA ASN A 81 7.32 -12.52 -7.92
C ASN A 81 8.61 -11.90 -8.51
N ALA A 82 9.42 -12.72 -9.18
CA ALA A 82 10.67 -12.30 -9.83
C ALA A 82 10.53 -11.16 -10.86
N ALA A 83 9.33 -10.88 -11.38
CA ALA A 83 9.07 -9.76 -12.28
C ALA A 83 8.71 -8.46 -11.53
N GLY A 84 8.68 -8.47 -10.19
CA GLY A 84 8.32 -7.34 -9.34
C GLY A 84 6.82 -7.09 -9.29
N ALA A 85 5.99 -8.12 -9.53
CA ALA A 85 4.54 -8.03 -9.47
C ALA A 85 4.00 -8.72 -8.22
N TYR A 86 3.05 -8.06 -7.55
CA TYR A 86 2.35 -8.63 -6.40
C TYR A 86 1.50 -9.82 -6.86
N VAL A 87 1.59 -10.93 -6.12
CA VAL A 87 0.86 -12.16 -6.41
C VAL A 87 0.13 -12.64 -5.16
N GLY A 88 -1.03 -13.28 -5.34
CA GLY A 88 -1.84 -13.78 -4.21
C GLY A 88 -1.26 -15.05 -3.58
N SER A 89 -0.34 -15.71 -4.30
CA SER A 89 0.45 -16.84 -3.82
C SER A 89 1.68 -16.98 -4.72
N GLU A 90 2.85 -17.22 -4.14
CA GLU A 90 4.06 -17.68 -4.82
C GLU A 90 4.47 -19.05 -4.27
N ASP A 91 5.42 -19.11 -3.33
CA ASP A 91 5.93 -20.35 -2.75
C ASP A 91 5.55 -20.52 -1.27
N GLY A 92 4.95 -19.49 -0.66
CA GLY A 92 4.52 -19.48 0.74
C GLY A 92 5.68 -19.43 1.73
N LEU A 93 6.89 -19.08 1.29
CA LEU A 93 8.08 -18.93 2.10
C LEU A 93 8.54 -17.47 2.08
N LEU A 94 9.10 -17.01 3.20
CA LEU A 94 9.67 -15.67 3.25
C LEU A 94 10.96 -15.59 2.43
N ASP A 95 10.99 -14.74 1.41
CA ASP A 95 12.15 -14.52 0.56
C ASP A 95 12.65 -13.06 0.57
N GLY A 96 13.51 -12.70 -0.39
CA GLY A 96 14.16 -11.39 -0.45
C GLY A 96 13.26 -10.25 -0.96
N ASN A 97 12.29 -10.59 -1.80
CA ASN A 97 11.42 -9.72 -2.60
C ASN A 97 10.08 -9.49 -1.90
N ASP A 98 9.70 -10.37 -0.97
CA ASP A 98 8.53 -10.17 -0.13
C ASP A 98 8.56 -8.88 0.67
N GLU A 99 7.37 -8.42 1.05
CA GLU A 99 7.21 -7.22 1.88
C GLU A 99 6.42 -7.53 3.16
N LEU A 100 7.06 -7.38 4.32
CA LEU A 100 6.36 -7.36 5.60
C LEU A 100 5.73 -5.98 5.81
N VAL A 101 4.42 -5.94 6.03
CA VAL A 101 3.65 -4.70 6.17
C VAL A 101 2.87 -4.68 7.48
N PHE A 102 2.96 -3.58 8.23
CA PHE A 102 2.18 -3.33 9.44
C PHE A 102 2.01 -1.83 9.69
N MET A 103 1.15 -1.44 10.64
CA MET A 103 0.90 -0.03 10.93
C MET A 103 1.81 0.48 12.08
N PRO A 104 2.47 1.65 11.96
CA PRO A 104 3.33 2.20 13.00
C PRO A 104 2.69 2.33 14.40
N PRO A 105 1.40 2.72 14.54
CA PRO A 105 0.74 2.79 15.85
C PRO A 105 0.67 1.44 16.58
N ASP A 106 0.81 0.34 15.85
CA ASP A 106 0.83 -1.01 16.44
C ASP A 106 2.21 -1.42 16.96
N ALA A 107 3.25 -0.61 16.76
CA ALA A 107 4.51 -0.83 17.43
C ALA A 107 4.36 -0.68 18.96
N GLY A 108 5.30 -1.26 19.69
CA GLY A 108 5.36 -1.18 21.15
C GLY A 108 6.69 -0.64 21.64
N ASP A 109 6.99 -0.93 22.89
CA ASP A 109 8.21 -0.59 23.59
C ASP A 109 9.36 -1.53 23.20
N LEU A 110 10.59 -1.07 23.42
CA LEU A 110 11.76 -1.94 23.37
C LEU A 110 11.69 -2.95 24.52
N ALA A 111 11.47 -4.22 24.18
CA ALA A 111 11.54 -5.33 25.12
C ALA A 111 12.92 -5.38 25.81
N PRO A 112 12.98 -5.56 27.15
CA PRO A 112 14.24 -5.67 27.86
C PRO A 112 15.10 -6.84 27.36
N PRO A 113 16.43 -6.76 27.49
CA PRO A 113 17.33 -7.85 27.12
C PRO A 113 16.91 -9.18 27.76
N GLY A 114 16.84 -10.24 26.96
CA GLY A 114 16.47 -11.57 27.43
C GLY A 114 14.96 -11.79 27.64
N VAL A 115 14.11 -10.77 27.47
CA VAL A 115 12.66 -10.95 27.49
C VAL A 115 12.19 -11.46 26.13
N TRP A 116 11.53 -12.63 26.15
CA TRP A 116 10.95 -13.30 24.99
C TRP A 116 9.47 -13.56 25.23
N VAL A 117 8.70 -13.71 24.15
CA VAL A 117 7.34 -14.24 24.25
C VAL A 117 7.37 -15.62 24.93
N ALA A 118 6.32 -15.91 25.71
CA ALA A 118 6.15 -17.17 26.41
C ALA A 118 5.64 -18.25 25.46
N ASP A 119 6.45 -18.59 24.47
CA ASP A 119 6.17 -19.60 23.45
C ASP A 119 7.44 -20.40 23.14
N ASP A 120 7.37 -21.72 23.27
CA ASP A 120 8.55 -22.58 23.14
C ASP A 120 9.06 -22.63 21.70
N LEU A 121 8.15 -22.71 20.71
CA LEU A 121 8.52 -22.73 19.29
C LEU A 121 9.19 -21.42 18.86
N ALA A 122 8.65 -20.27 19.31
CA ALA A 122 9.22 -18.96 19.03
C ALA A 122 10.63 -18.77 19.59
N ARG A 123 11.01 -19.52 20.63
CA ARG A 123 12.35 -19.49 21.24
C ARG A 123 13.35 -20.44 20.57
N LEU A 124 12.90 -21.36 19.72
CA LEU A 124 13.76 -22.24 18.92
C LEU A 124 14.26 -21.56 17.64
N ALA A 125 13.66 -20.43 17.26
CA ALA A 125 14.00 -19.66 16.08
C ALA A 125 14.57 -18.27 16.44
N PRO A 126 15.35 -17.65 15.54
CA PRO A 126 15.71 -16.24 15.69
C PRO A 126 14.46 -15.36 15.68
N ARG A 127 14.53 -14.20 16.36
CA ARG A 127 13.54 -13.13 16.21
C ARG A 127 14.15 -11.99 15.40
N ALA A 128 13.37 -11.36 14.53
CA ALA A 128 13.73 -10.06 13.98
C ALA A 128 13.17 -8.95 14.89
N VAL A 129 13.99 -7.93 15.14
CA VAL A 129 13.59 -6.73 15.89
C VAL A 129 13.53 -5.57 14.89
N ILE A 130 12.33 -5.07 14.65
CA ILE A 130 12.07 -4.00 13.70
C ILE A 130 11.95 -2.71 14.50
N THR A 131 12.88 -1.79 14.28
CA THR A 131 12.83 -0.45 14.86
C THR A 131 12.15 0.49 13.87
N VAL A 132 11.05 1.10 14.30
CA VAL A 132 10.30 2.08 13.54
C VAL A 132 10.65 3.45 14.08
N THR A 133 11.00 4.39 13.19
CA THR A 133 11.32 5.78 13.57
C THR A 133 10.51 6.73 12.71
N ASP A 134 10.13 7.88 13.27
CA ASP A 134 9.56 8.98 12.46
C ASP A 134 10.69 9.87 11.94
N PRO A 135 10.92 9.97 10.62
CA PRO A 135 11.99 10.83 10.09
C PRO A 135 11.77 12.32 10.40
N LEU A 136 10.54 12.77 10.68
CA LEU A 136 10.26 14.14 11.11
C LEU A 136 10.36 14.33 12.62
N ASN A 137 10.33 13.24 13.39
CA ASN A 137 10.57 13.26 14.82
C ASN A 137 11.40 12.03 15.22
N PRO A 138 12.74 12.05 15.03
CA PRO A 138 13.59 10.89 15.28
C PRO A 138 13.62 10.44 16.75
N ALA A 139 13.13 11.27 17.67
CA ALA A 139 12.94 10.91 19.08
C ALA A 139 11.68 10.05 19.31
N ALA A 140 10.79 9.95 18.33
CA ALA A 140 9.68 9.00 18.31
C ALA A 140 10.13 7.70 17.66
N ALA A 141 10.06 6.61 18.42
CA ALA A 141 10.40 5.28 17.96
C ALA A 141 9.44 4.25 18.55
N GLY A 142 9.32 3.12 17.85
CA GLY A 142 8.56 1.96 18.30
C GLY A 142 9.22 0.68 17.80
N TRP A 143 8.89 -0.44 18.46
CA TRP A 143 9.46 -1.74 18.14
C TRP A 143 8.38 -2.76 17.82
N ALA A 144 8.63 -3.54 16.77
CA ALA A 144 7.87 -4.73 16.44
C ALA A 144 8.81 -5.94 16.35
N TYR A 145 8.29 -7.11 16.67
CA TYR A 145 9.06 -8.33 16.86
C TYR A 145 8.48 -9.44 16.01
N LEU A 146 9.20 -9.84 14.97
CA LEU A 146 8.80 -10.95 14.12
C LEU A 146 9.36 -12.25 14.70
N TYR A 147 8.45 -13.18 14.98
CA TYR A 147 8.73 -14.52 15.49
C TYR A 147 8.32 -15.56 14.47
N ARG A 148 8.91 -16.75 14.57
CA ARG A 148 8.41 -17.96 13.89
C ARG A 148 7.78 -18.89 14.92
N SER A 149 6.47 -19.11 14.83
CA SER A 149 5.72 -20.04 15.66
C SER A 149 4.33 -20.27 15.08
N THR A 150 3.87 -21.52 15.09
CA THR A 150 2.49 -21.90 14.71
C THR A 150 1.48 -21.70 15.85
N THR A 151 1.95 -21.41 17.07
CA THR A 151 1.12 -21.32 18.28
C THR A 151 0.87 -19.89 18.74
N LEU A 152 1.62 -18.92 18.22
CA LEU A 152 1.41 -17.51 18.53
C LEU A 152 0.12 -16.97 17.90
N PRO A 153 -0.66 -16.15 18.64
CA PRO A 153 -1.91 -15.60 18.15
C PRO A 153 -1.71 -14.59 17.02
N ARG A 154 -2.69 -14.54 16.11
CA ARG A 154 -2.85 -13.48 15.10
C ARG A 154 -3.71 -12.35 15.66
N SER A 155 -3.43 -11.12 15.26
CA SER A 155 -4.35 -10.02 15.54
C SER A 155 -5.61 -10.15 14.66
N PRO A 156 -6.82 -9.96 15.21
CA PRO A 156 -8.06 -9.99 14.43
C PRO A 156 -8.37 -8.65 13.74
N ALA A 157 -7.57 -7.59 13.97
CA ALA A 157 -7.88 -6.28 13.41
C ALA A 157 -7.67 -6.25 11.90
N VAL A 158 -8.56 -5.54 11.20
CA VAL A 158 -8.54 -5.33 9.76
C VAL A 158 -8.69 -3.83 9.52
N TYR A 159 -7.74 -3.25 8.80
CA TYR A 159 -7.66 -1.83 8.50
C TYR A 159 -8.26 -1.46 7.14
N VAL A 160 -8.29 -2.41 6.22
CA VAL A 160 -8.90 -2.25 4.91
C VAL A 160 -9.44 -3.58 4.41
N SER A 161 -10.55 -3.53 3.70
CA SER A 161 -11.08 -4.65 2.94
C SER A 161 -11.31 -4.23 1.49
N TRP A 162 -11.15 -5.19 0.58
CA TRP A 162 -11.38 -5.01 -0.85
C TRP A 162 -12.45 -5.99 -1.31
N ASP A 163 -13.55 -5.45 -1.85
CA ASP A 163 -14.55 -6.22 -2.57
C ASP A 163 -14.24 -6.13 -4.06
N ALA A 164 -13.69 -7.22 -4.62
CA ALA A 164 -13.34 -7.28 -6.04
C ALA A 164 -14.57 -7.27 -6.95
N ALA A 165 -15.72 -7.78 -6.50
CA ALA A 165 -16.94 -7.80 -7.30
C ALA A 165 -17.58 -6.41 -7.34
N ALA A 166 -17.65 -5.73 -6.20
CA ALA A 166 -18.15 -4.36 -6.10
C ALA A 166 -17.10 -3.29 -6.47
N GLN A 167 -15.85 -3.68 -6.70
CA GLN A 167 -14.71 -2.79 -6.93
C GLN A 167 -14.60 -1.69 -5.86
N THR A 168 -14.85 -2.06 -4.61
CA THR A 168 -14.99 -1.14 -3.48
C THR A 168 -13.98 -1.46 -2.40
N ALA A 169 -13.28 -0.43 -1.92
CA ALA A 169 -12.42 -0.51 -0.75
C ALA A 169 -13.12 0.12 0.46
N THR A 170 -13.15 -0.59 1.57
CA THR A 170 -13.61 -0.07 2.86
C THR A 170 -12.43 -0.05 3.81
N ALA A 171 -11.96 1.15 4.17
CA ALA A 171 -10.86 1.37 5.09
C ALA A 171 -11.32 2.14 6.33
N VAL A 172 -10.45 2.24 7.34
CA VAL A 172 -10.76 2.95 8.61
C VAL A 172 -11.27 4.37 8.38
N SER A 173 -10.67 5.11 7.45
CA SER A 173 -10.98 6.54 7.24
C SER A 173 -11.63 6.87 5.90
N TYR A 174 -11.85 5.86 5.04
CA TYR A 174 -12.51 6.10 3.77
C TYR A 174 -13.26 4.87 3.25
N THR A 175 -14.23 5.14 2.39
CA THR A 175 -14.72 4.16 1.43
C THR A 175 -14.55 4.78 0.06
N PHE A 176 -13.97 4.06 -0.88
CA PHE A 176 -14.00 4.51 -2.28
C PHE A 176 -14.36 3.33 -3.18
N ARG A 177 -14.97 3.66 -4.31
CA ARG A 177 -15.38 2.67 -5.32
C ARG A 177 -14.80 3.03 -6.67
N PHE A 178 -14.30 2.04 -7.40
CA PHE A 178 -14.02 2.18 -8.81
C PHE A 178 -15.24 1.76 -9.63
N ALA A 179 -15.51 2.47 -10.73
CA ALA A 179 -16.55 2.07 -11.67
C ALA A 179 -16.01 2.02 -13.11
N PRO A 180 -14.97 1.20 -13.36
CA PRO A 180 -14.22 1.21 -14.63
C PRO A 180 -15.08 0.87 -15.86
N GLN A 181 -16.26 0.26 -15.66
CA GLN A 181 -17.23 -0.01 -16.74
C GLN A 181 -18.00 1.24 -17.18
N THR A 182 -18.15 2.25 -16.32
CA THR A 182 -18.86 3.50 -16.63
C THR A 182 -17.93 4.67 -16.84
N HIS A 183 -16.79 4.71 -16.15
CA HIS A 183 -15.73 5.70 -16.33
C HIS A 183 -14.41 5.20 -15.76
N LEU A 184 -13.29 5.62 -16.36
CA LEU A 184 -11.98 5.29 -15.82
C LEU A 184 -11.67 6.15 -14.59
N GLY A 185 -11.81 5.57 -13.39
CA GLY A 185 -11.36 6.19 -12.15
C GLY A 185 -12.27 5.90 -10.96
N ILE A 186 -12.08 6.70 -9.92
CA ILE A 186 -12.89 6.64 -8.70
C ILE A 186 -14.30 7.17 -9.02
N ALA A 187 -15.31 6.41 -8.61
CA ALA A 187 -16.72 6.73 -8.76
C ALA A 187 -17.24 7.57 -7.61
N ASP A 188 -16.96 7.14 -6.37
CA ASP A 188 -17.37 7.86 -5.17
C ASP A 188 -16.26 7.76 -4.12
N LEU A 189 -16.17 8.76 -3.27
CA LEU A 189 -15.29 8.79 -2.10
C LEU A 189 -16.09 9.27 -0.89
N ALA A 190 -16.22 8.43 0.12
CA ALA A 190 -16.70 8.78 1.44
C ALA A 190 -15.53 8.83 2.41
N LEU A 191 -15.53 9.80 3.33
CA LEU A 191 -14.46 9.98 4.32
C LEU A 191 -15.02 9.84 5.74
N ASN A 192 -14.28 9.17 6.61
CA ASN A 192 -14.54 9.02 8.05
C ASN A 192 -15.98 8.58 8.38
N GLY A 193 -16.53 7.67 7.57
CA GLY A 193 -17.90 7.16 7.74
C GLY A 193 -19.02 8.15 7.38
N ALA A 194 -18.69 9.33 6.84
CA ALA A 194 -19.69 10.25 6.33
C ALA A 194 -20.37 9.63 5.10
N PRO A 195 -21.71 9.59 5.04
CA PRO A 195 -22.43 8.99 3.92
C PRO A 195 -22.38 9.87 2.65
N ALA A 196 -21.93 11.11 2.79
CA ALA A 196 -21.80 12.02 1.66
C ALA A 196 -20.58 11.64 0.83
N ASP A 197 -20.84 11.35 -0.44
CA ASP A 197 -19.80 11.35 -1.44
C ASP A 197 -19.18 12.75 -1.53
N VAL A 198 -17.89 12.84 -1.18
CA VAL A 198 -17.11 14.07 -1.27
C VAL A 198 -16.47 14.22 -2.65
N LEU A 199 -16.58 13.21 -3.50
CA LEU A 199 -16.02 13.16 -4.84
C LEU A 199 -17.10 12.72 -5.85
N ASP A 200 -17.82 13.68 -6.46
CA ASP A 200 -18.82 13.40 -7.52
C ASP A 200 -18.35 12.32 -8.52
N ARG A 201 -17.13 12.48 -9.05
CA ARG A 201 -16.30 11.42 -9.65
C ARG A 201 -14.95 11.96 -10.11
N GLN A 202 -14.00 11.05 -10.31
CA GLN A 202 -12.77 11.35 -11.04
C GLN A 202 -13.04 11.38 -12.56
N LYS A 203 -12.55 12.42 -13.25
CA LYS A 203 -12.69 12.57 -14.71
C LYS A 203 -11.32 12.63 -15.39
N LEU A 204 -11.16 11.90 -16.50
CA LEU A 204 -9.95 11.95 -17.32
C LEU A 204 -10.23 12.67 -18.65
N ARG A 205 -9.36 13.63 -18.99
CA ARG A 205 -9.40 14.38 -20.24
C ARG A 205 -7.98 14.57 -20.75
N ALA A 206 -7.78 14.33 -22.04
CA ALA A 206 -6.52 14.59 -22.71
C ALA A 206 -6.76 15.24 -24.07
N GLN A 207 -5.75 15.93 -24.59
CA GLN A 207 -5.74 16.44 -25.95
C GLN A 207 -4.42 16.02 -26.58
N ALA A 208 -4.49 15.33 -27.71
CA ALA A 208 -3.33 14.96 -28.49
C ALA A 208 -3.26 15.83 -29.75
N THR A 209 -2.09 16.40 -30.04
CA THR A 209 -1.83 17.07 -31.33
C THR A 209 -1.24 16.05 -32.30
N LEU A 210 -1.86 15.92 -33.46
CA LEU A 210 -1.41 15.01 -34.51
C LEU A 210 -0.43 15.74 -35.42
N TYR A 211 0.66 15.07 -35.78
CA TYR A 211 1.72 15.62 -36.63
C TYR A 211 1.94 14.74 -37.87
N VAL A 212 2.26 15.39 -38.99
CA VAL A 212 2.91 14.75 -40.15
C VAL A 212 4.28 15.41 -40.33
N GLY A 213 5.34 14.66 -40.06
CA GLY A 213 6.66 15.25 -39.85
C GLY A 213 6.65 16.20 -38.65
N SER A 214 7.11 17.45 -38.84
CA SER A 214 7.10 18.49 -37.80
C SER A 214 5.87 19.41 -37.86
N PHE A 215 4.92 19.15 -38.76
CA PHE A 215 3.76 20.02 -38.97
C PHE A 215 2.53 19.46 -38.24
N PRO A 216 1.88 20.25 -37.37
CA PRO A 216 0.63 19.83 -36.75
C PRO A 216 -0.48 19.79 -37.80
N VAL A 217 -1.16 18.67 -37.91
CA VAL A 217 -2.24 18.45 -38.90
C VAL A 217 -3.63 18.37 -38.26
N GLY A 218 -3.70 18.33 -36.93
CA GLY A 218 -4.97 18.33 -36.21
C GLY A 218 -4.78 18.10 -34.72
N SER A 219 -5.90 18.04 -34.01
CA SER A 219 -5.92 17.65 -32.60
C SER A 219 -7.06 16.68 -32.35
N LEU A 220 -6.80 15.67 -31.52
CA LEU A 220 -7.78 14.73 -31.02
C LEU A 220 -8.07 15.10 -29.56
N ALA A 221 -9.32 15.47 -29.29
CA ALA A 221 -9.82 15.54 -27.92
C ALA A 221 -10.16 14.12 -27.46
N ILE A 222 -9.61 13.73 -26.32
CA ILE A 222 -9.87 12.45 -25.68
C ILE A 222 -10.63 12.76 -24.40
N ASP A 223 -11.93 12.52 -24.42
CA ASP A 223 -12.81 12.58 -23.26
C ASP A 223 -13.23 11.17 -22.80
N GLU A 224 -13.97 11.08 -21.70
CA GLU A 224 -14.43 9.80 -21.14
C GLU A 224 -15.20 8.96 -22.18
N ALA A 225 -16.07 9.58 -22.97
CA ALA A 225 -16.85 8.87 -23.99
C ALA A 225 -15.93 8.29 -25.07
N SER A 226 -14.92 9.05 -25.50
CA SER A 226 -13.92 8.59 -26.44
C SER A 226 -13.07 7.46 -25.87
N ILE A 227 -12.67 7.56 -24.59
CA ILE A 227 -11.90 6.53 -23.88
C ILE A 227 -12.67 5.21 -23.77
N LEU A 228 -13.96 5.26 -23.43
CA LEU A 228 -14.80 4.06 -23.33
C LEU A 228 -14.88 3.30 -24.65
N ASN A 229 -14.77 3.98 -25.81
CA ASN A 229 -14.73 3.33 -27.11
C ASN A 229 -13.44 2.52 -27.34
N PHE A 230 -12.36 2.83 -26.62
CA PHE A 230 -11.09 2.08 -26.68
C PHE A 230 -11.06 0.92 -25.68
N ILE A 231 -12.01 0.85 -24.75
CA ILE A 231 -12.12 -0.21 -23.75
C ILE A 231 -12.99 -1.32 -24.34
N THR A 232 -12.36 -2.31 -24.95
CA THR A 232 -13.06 -3.47 -25.55
C THR A 232 -13.25 -4.63 -24.58
N THR A 233 -12.56 -4.60 -23.44
CA THR A 233 -12.69 -5.55 -22.34
C THR A 233 -13.02 -4.82 -21.05
N PRO A 234 -13.88 -5.37 -20.17
CA PRO A 234 -14.13 -4.75 -18.87
C PRO A 234 -12.81 -4.55 -18.13
N VAL A 235 -12.46 -3.29 -17.85
CA VAL A 235 -11.32 -2.98 -16.99
C VAL A 235 -11.76 -3.32 -15.57
N THR A 236 -10.96 -4.10 -14.85
CA THR A 236 -11.17 -4.38 -13.42
C THR A 236 -9.87 -4.12 -12.70
N ILE A 237 -9.92 -3.45 -11.56
CA ILE A 237 -8.78 -3.35 -10.66
C ILE A 237 -8.61 -4.72 -10.00
N SER A 238 -7.44 -5.32 -10.23
CA SER A 238 -7.04 -6.59 -9.63
C SER A 238 -6.05 -6.32 -8.51
N LEU A 239 -6.46 -6.62 -7.28
CA LEU A 239 -5.61 -6.59 -6.09
C LEU A 239 -5.48 -8.03 -5.61
N PRO A 240 -4.48 -8.78 -6.12
CA PRO A 240 -4.31 -10.20 -5.80
C PRO A 240 -4.02 -10.42 -4.31
N ILE A 241 -3.56 -9.38 -3.60
CA ILE A 241 -3.35 -9.40 -2.16
C ILE A 241 -4.39 -8.49 -1.51
N ALA A 242 -5.20 -9.07 -0.62
CA ALA A 242 -6.18 -8.36 0.20
C ALA A 242 -6.01 -8.81 1.66
N GLY A 243 -5.08 -8.16 2.37
CA GLY A 243 -4.73 -8.49 3.75
C GLY A 243 -5.31 -7.50 4.76
N PRO A 244 -5.06 -7.73 6.06
CA PRO A 244 -5.56 -6.89 7.14
C PRO A 244 -4.97 -5.47 7.16
N VAL A 245 -3.82 -5.22 6.53
CA VAL A 245 -3.13 -3.92 6.57
C VAL A 245 -3.31 -3.14 5.26
N ARG A 246 -3.20 -3.83 4.13
CA ARG A 246 -3.41 -3.26 2.81
C ARG A 246 -4.03 -4.25 1.81
N ALA A 247 -4.71 -3.70 0.83
CA ALA A 247 -4.99 -4.39 -0.44
C ALA A 247 -4.07 -3.81 -1.52
N VAL A 248 -3.37 -4.66 -2.26
CA VAL A 248 -2.33 -4.25 -3.19
C VAL A 248 -2.29 -5.10 -4.45
N GLY A 249 -1.92 -4.48 -5.57
CA GLY A 249 -1.74 -5.14 -6.86
C GLY A 249 -0.87 -4.33 -7.82
N GLY A 250 -0.58 -4.96 -8.96
CA GLY A 250 0.26 -4.37 -10.01
C GLY A 250 1.74 -4.70 -9.85
N SER A 251 2.61 -3.80 -10.32
CA SER A 251 4.07 -3.93 -10.27
C SER A 251 4.71 -2.74 -9.57
N ALA A 252 6.03 -2.82 -9.31
CA ALA A 252 6.82 -1.72 -8.76
C ALA A 252 6.67 -0.36 -9.49
N THR A 253 6.22 -0.35 -10.76
CA THR A 253 6.05 0.89 -11.55
C THR A 253 4.60 1.29 -11.78
N GLN A 254 3.65 0.39 -11.52
CA GLN A 254 2.22 0.58 -11.76
C GLN A 254 1.50 -0.16 -10.63
N GLN A 255 1.44 0.49 -9.47
CA GLN A 255 0.89 -0.07 -8.24
C GLN A 255 -0.43 0.61 -7.88
N VAL A 256 -1.38 -0.21 -7.44
CA VAL A 256 -2.50 0.24 -6.63
C VAL A 256 -2.30 -0.33 -5.23
N ALA A 257 -2.24 0.52 -4.21
CA ALA A 257 -2.09 0.10 -2.82
C ALA A 257 -3.06 0.88 -1.92
N LEU A 258 -3.86 0.16 -1.16
CA LEU A 258 -4.96 0.69 -0.36
C LEU A 258 -4.69 0.40 1.11
N TYR A 259 -4.72 1.42 1.95
CA TYR A 259 -4.37 1.34 3.38
C TYR A 259 -5.51 1.87 4.25
N ALA A 260 -5.35 1.81 5.57
CA ALA A 260 -6.31 2.32 6.55
C ALA A 260 -6.80 3.76 6.25
N SER A 261 -5.92 4.58 5.70
CA SER A 261 -6.15 6.02 5.53
C SER A 261 -5.44 6.68 4.37
N ARG A 262 -4.93 5.85 3.47
CA ARG A 262 -4.22 6.28 2.28
C ARG A 262 -4.56 5.34 1.13
N ALA A 263 -4.72 5.89 -0.06
CA ALA A 263 -4.84 5.12 -1.28
C ALA A 263 -3.81 5.65 -2.28
N ASP A 264 -2.94 4.77 -2.76
CA ASP A 264 -1.94 5.05 -3.77
C ASP A 264 -2.39 4.47 -5.10
N LEU A 265 -2.46 5.34 -6.11
CA LEU A 265 -2.96 5.00 -7.44
C LEU A 265 -1.95 5.45 -8.49
N ALA A 266 -1.18 4.51 -9.02
CA ALA A 266 -0.36 4.73 -10.20
C ALA A 266 -1.16 4.36 -11.46
N VAL A 267 -1.53 5.37 -12.24
CA VAL A 267 -2.24 5.19 -13.51
C VAL A 267 -1.29 5.55 -14.65
N ALA A 268 -1.18 4.66 -15.63
CA ALA A 268 -0.46 4.92 -16.86
C ALA A 268 -1.40 4.75 -18.05
N LEU A 269 -1.30 5.67 -19.01
CA LEU A 269 -1.91 5.53 -20.32
C LEU A 269 -0.80 5.17 -21.30
N ASP A 270 -0.84 3.96 -21.85
CA ASP A 270 0.05 3.56 -22.93
C ASP A 270 -0.65 3.80 -24.27
N VAL A 271 -0.08 4.65 -25.10
CA VAL A 271 -0.61 4.96 -26.44
C VAL A 271 0.32 4.30 -27.44
N ALA A 272 -0.03 3.08 -27.84
CA ALA A 272 0.69 2.39 -28.91
C ALA A 272 0.50 3.14 -30.25
N GLU A 273 1.57 3.28 -31.04
CA GLU A 273 1.45 3.73 -32.43
C GLU A 273 0.49 2.77 -33.17
N GLN A 274 -0.63 3.31 -33.64
CA GLN A 274 -1.49 2.58 -34.56
C GLN A 274 -0.95 2.82 -35.98
N PRO A 275 -0.72 1.77 -36.78
CA PRO A 275 -0.32 1.95 -38.17
C PRO A 275 -1.39 2.78 -38.90
N LEU A 276 -0.94 3.75 -39.70
CA LEU A 276 -1.86 4.54 -40.51
C LEU A 276 -2.63 3.59 -41.45
N PRO A 277 -3.97 3.61 -41.45
CA PRO A 277 -4.76 2.77 -42.35
C PRO A 277 -4.32 3.00 -43.80
N GLY A 278 -3.85 1.94 -44.47
CA GLY A 278 -3.52 1.98 -45.90
C GLY A 278 -2.06 2.28 -46.27
N VAL A 279 -1.13 2.33 -45.31
CA VAL A 279 0.32 2.40 -45.61
C VAL A 279 0.95 1.02 -45.41
N PRO A 280 1.45 0.34 -46.47
CA PRO A 280 2.20 -0.90 -46.31
C PRO A 280 3.48 -0.63 -45.50
N GLY A 281 3.76 -1.51 -44.53
CA GLY A 281 4.99 -1.48 -43.72
C GLY A 281 6.23 -1.92 -44.48
#